data_AF-A0A1H9ITN8-F1
#
_entry.id   AF-A0A1H9ITN8-F1
#
_cell.length_a   1.000
_cell.length_b   1.000
_cell.length_c   1.000
_cell.angle_alpha   90.00
_cell.angle_beta   90.00
_cell.angle_gamma   90.00
#
_symmetry.space_group_name_H-M   'P 1'
#
loop_
_entity.id
_entity.type
_entity.pdbx_description
1 polymer ?
#
loop_
_entity_poly.entity_id
_entity_poly.type
_entity_poly.pdbx_seq_one_letter_code
_entity_poly.pdbx_strand_id
1 'polypeptide(L)'
;MAEIQISANQTVQMSSFVDGAATQRFTIKRRLYNEANYVTLGVYQGGTPESSQTFNAINVPTVFEVICESNWAKYGTEWKRSAERLKYFNNPGETVVRIESDDAWGGDGDFNDLVVQFILK
;
A
#
# COMPACT_ATOMS: atom_id res chain seq x y z
N MET A 1 -5.09 -4.42 7.64
CA MET A 1 -4.24 -3.22 7.52
C MET A 1 -2.80 -3.64 7.59
N ALA A 2 -1.98 -3.09 6.68
CA ALA A 2 -0.56 -3.41 6.59
C ALA A 2 0.26 -2.23 7.10
N GLU A 3 1.09 -2.47 8.11
CA GLU A 3 2.03 -1.48 8.65
C GLU A 3 3.46 -1.82 8.24
N ILE A 4 4.21 -0.78 7.84
CA ILE A 4 5.60 -0.90 7.39
C ILE A 4 6.42 0.12 8.18
N GLN A 5 7.38 -0.37 8.96
CA GLN A 5 8.37 0.48 9.61
C GLN A 5 9.55 0.73 8.68
N ILE A 6 9.88 2.00 8.47
CA ILE A 6 10.95 2.46 7.59
C ILE A 6 11.99 3.19 8.44
N SER A 7 13.26 2.87 8.22
CA SER A 7 14.35 3.48 8.98
C SER A 7 14.51 4.96 8.62
N ALA A 8 15.16 5.71 9.51
CA ALA A 8 15.53 7.08 9.22
C ALA A 8 16.40 7.17 7.95
N ASN A 9 16.29 8.30 7.26
CA ASN A 9 17.05 8.66 6.07
C ASN A 9 16.83 7.78 4.83
N GLN A 10 15.77 6.95 4.80
CA GLN A 10 15.41 6.17 3.62
C GLN A 10 14.39 6.90 2.74
N THR A 11 14.62 6.90 1.43
CA THR A 11 13.63 7.34 0.45
C THR A 11 12.69 6.18 0.13
N VAL A 12 11.39 6.48 0.00
CA VAL A 12 10.36 5.48 -0.31
C VAL A 12 9.81 5.76 -1.69
N GLN A 13 10.05 4.85 -2.63
CA GLN A 13 9.42 4.87 -3.94
C GLN A 13 8.24 3.89 -3.92
N MET A 14 7.03 4.40 -4.05
CA MET A 14 5.81 3.63 -4.05
C MET A 14 5.27 3.50 -5.47
N SER A 15 4.73 2.33 -5.81
CA SER A 15 3.91 2.10 -7.01
C SER A 15 2.83 1.05 -6.72
N SER A 16 1.89 0.86 -7.65
CA SER A 16 0.90 -0.22 -7.52
C SER A 16 0.56 -0.90 -8.84
N PHE A 17 0.05 -2.12 -8.76
CA PHE A 17 -0.38 -2.97 -9.86
C PHE A 17 -1.75 -3.59 -9.53
N VAL A 18 -2.58 -3.84 -10.52
CA VAL A 18 -3.92 -4.41 -10.36
C VAL A 18 -4.08 -5.58 -11.31
N ASP A 19 -4.55 -6.71 -10.80
CA ASP A 19 -4.99 -7.88 -11.57
C ASP A 19 -6.44 -8.29 -11.24
N GLY A 20 -7.09 -7.54 -10.35
CA GLY A 20 -8.44 -7.84 -9.89
C GLY A 20 -9.54 -7.28 -10.78
N ALA A 21 -10.66 -7.99 -10.85
CA ALA A 21 -11.83 -7.57 -11.63
C ALA A 21 -12.58 -6.39 -10.99
N ALA A 22 -12.57 -6.30 -9.66
CA ALA A 22 -13.12 -5.16 -8.94
C ALA A 22 -12.20 -3.93 -9.08
N THR A 23 -12.78 -2.73 -9.02
CA THR A 23 -12.00 -1.49 -8.99
C THR A 23 -11.24 -1.40 -7.67
N GLN A 24 -9.92 -1.20 -7.72
CA GLN A 24 -9.06 -1.23 -6.54
C GLN A 24 -8.55 0.16 -6.18
N ARG A 25 -8.47 0.48 -4.89
CA ARG A 25 -7.80 1.70 -4.40
C ARG A 25 -7.04 1.40 -3.12
N PHE A 26 -6.20 2.34 -2.71
CA PHE A 26 -5.56 2.27 -1.40
C PHE A 26 -5.37 3.63 -0.76
N THR A 27 -5.48 3.67 0.56
CA THR A 27 -5.14 4.84 1.37
C THR A 27 -3.75 4.65 1.96
N ILE A 28 -2.91 5.67 1.86
CA ILE A 28 -1.60 5.72 2.51
C ILE A 28 -1.66 6.72 3.66
N LYS A 29 -1.23 6.27 4.84
CA LYS A 29 -0.99 7.13 5.98
C LYS A 29 0.43 6.98 6.49
N ARG A 30 0.92 8.00 7.17
CA ARG A 30 2.24 8.01 7.80
C ARG A 30 2.16 8.57 9.20
N ARG A 31 2.95 7.98 10.10
CA ARG A 31 3.21 8.45 11.46
C ARG A 31 4.72 8.51 11.66
N LEU A 32 5.26 9.60 12.23
CA LEU A 32 6.64 9.57 12.71
C LEU A 32 6.73 8.68 13.94
N TYR A 33 7.86 8.00 14.16
CA TYR A 33 7.97 7.03 15.28
C TYR A 33 7.72 7.67 16.66
N ASN A 34 8.00 8.97 16.80
CA ASN A 34 7.78 9.78 18.00
C ASN A 34 6.39 10.44 18.06
N GLU A 35 5.51 10.21 17.09
CA GLU A 35 4.15 10.74 17.04
C GLU A 35 3.11 9.66 17.35
N ALA A 36 1.98 10.09 17.93
CA ALA A 36 0.88 9.21 18.29
C ALA A 36 -0.13 8.98 17.14
N ASN A 37 -0.26 9.95 16.23
CA ASN A 37 -1.33 9.96 15.22
C ASN A 37 -0.78 9.72 13.81
N TYR A 38 -1.59 9.08 12.98
CA TYR A 38 -1.33 8.97 11.55
C TYR A 38 -1.86 10.19 10.80
N VAL A 39 -1.10 10.63 9.81
CA VAL A 39 -1.52 11.63 8.82
C VAL A 39 -1.78 10.91 7.51
N THR A 40 -2.96 11.13 6.93
CA THR A 40 -3.27 10.65 5.58
C THR A 40 -2.42 11.39 4.55
N LEU A 41 -1.61 10.65 3.80
CA LEU A 41 -0.80 11.20 2.72
C LEU A 41 -1.58 11.24 1.40
N GLY A 42 -2.51 10.29 1.18
CA GLY A 42 -3.36 10.29 0.01
C GLY A 42 -4.21 9.02 -0.12
N VAL A 43 -5.15 9.07 -1.05
CA VAL A 43 -5.97 7.93 -1.51
C VAL A 43 -5.73 7.79 -3.02
N TYR A 44 -5.32 6.62 -3.46
CA TYR A 44 -4.85 6.38 -4.82
C TYR A 44 -5.63 5.25 -5.48
N GLN A 45 -6.00 5.44 -6.73
CA GLN A 45 -6.57 4.39 -7.56
C GLN A 45 -5.46 3.40 -7.97
N GLY A 46 -5.66 2.10 -7.73
CA GLY A 46 -4.66 1.07 -8.02
C GLY A 46 -4.33 0.96 -9.51
N GLY A 47 -3.07 0.66 -9.83
CA GLY A 47 -2.60 0.42 -11.22
C GLY A 47 -2.52 1.68 -12.10
N THR A 48 -2.75 2.87 -11.53
CA THR A 48 -2.69 4.15 -12.25
C THR A 48 -1.34 4.85 -12.07
N PRO A 49 -0.91 5.73 -12.99
CA PRO A 49 0.31 6.52 -12.82
C PRO A 49 0.32 7.34 -11.52
N GLU A 50 -0.84 7.86 -11.09
CA GLU A 50 -1.00 8.65 -9.87
C GLU A 50 -0.72 7.83 -8.60
N SER A 51 -0.84 6.50 -8.68
CA SER A 51 -0.47 5.58 -7.60
C SER A 51 1.04 5.45 -7.39
N SER A 52 1.85 6.08 -8.25
CA SER A 52 3.30 6.12 -8.11
C SER A 52 3.73 7.40 -7.39
N GLN A 53 4.33 7.25 -6.21
CA GLN A 53 4.75 8.38 -5.36
C GLN A 53 6.18 8.20 -4.89
N THR A 54 6.90 9.31 -4.70
CA THR A 54 8.19 9.31 -4.00
C THR A 54 8.05 10.11 -2.72
N PHE A 55 8.23 9.45 -1.58
CA PHE A 55 8.31 10.10 -0.29
C PHE A 55 9.77 10.30 0.07
N ASN A 56 10.18 11.56 0.20
CA ASN A 56 11.55 11.93 0.55
C ASN A 56 11.93 11.38 1.92
N ALA A 57 13.23 11.13 2.08
CA ALA A 57 13.81 10.68 3.32
C ALA A 57 13.51 11.63 4.50
N ILE A 58 13.20 11.03 5.65
CA ILE A 58 12.96 11.73 6.91
C ILE A 58 14.03 11.28 7.92
N ASN A 59 14.59 12.21 8.68
CA ASN A 59 15.69 11.97 9.60
C ASN A 59 15.32 11.17 10.88
N VAL A 60 14.07 10.75 11.01
CA VAL A 60 13.57 9.87 12.08
C VAL A 60 12.88 8.65 11.47
N PRO A 61 12.86 7.50 12.16
CA PRO A 61 12.08 6.35 11.69
C PRO A 61 10.60 6.70 11.53
N THR A 62 9.96 6.08 10.56
CA THR A 62 8.55 6.34 10.22
C THR A 62 7.78 5.04 10.07
N VAL A 63 6.47 5.10 10.33
CA VAL A 63 5.56 3.98 10.10
C VAL A 63 4.57 4.40 9.02
N PHE A 64 4.48 3.61 7.96
CA PHE A 64 3.48 3.75 6.92
C PHE A 64 2.37 2.73 7.18
N GLU A 65 1.12 3.18 7.08
CA GLU A 65 -0.08 2.33 7.08
C GLU A 65 -0.67 2.35 5.68
N VAL A 66 -0.92 1.17 5.13
CA VAL A 66 -1.57 0.98 3.84
C VAL A 66 -2.92 0.32 4.05
N ILE A 67 -3.93 0.88 3.40
CA ILE A 67 -5.31 0.40 3.43
C ILE A 67 -5.81 0.14 2.01
N CYS A 68 -5.72 -1.09 1.54
CA CYS A 68 -6.36 -1.58 0.31
C CYS A 68 -7.90 -1.74 0.43
N GLU A 69 -8.63 -1.22 -0.56
CA GLU A 69 -10.09 -1.34 -0.65
C GLU A 69 -10.48 -1.67 -2.09
N SER A 70 -11.58 -2.40 -2.25
CA SER A 70 -12.15 -2.72 -3.55
C SER A 70 -13.62 -2.32 -3.64
N ASN A 71 -14.02 -1.87 -4.83
CA ASN A 71 -15.41 -1.64 -5.20
C ASN A 71 -15.75 -2.45 -6.45
N TRP A 72 -16.81 -3.25 -6.36
CA TRP A 72 -17.34 -3.94 -7.53
C TRP A 72 -18.71 -3.39 -7.88
N ALA A 73 -18.75 -2.54 -8.92
CA ALA A 73 -19.98 -1.90 -9.41
C ALA A 73 -21.13 -2.89 -9.69
N LYS A 74 -20.79 -4.15 -10.01
CA LYS A 74 -21.75 -5.25 -10.19
C LYS A 74 -22.62 -5.50 -8.94
N TYR A 75 -22.06 -5.31 -7.74
CA TYR A 75 -22.72 -5.59 -6.47
C TYR A 75 -23.02 -4.33 -5.63
N GLY A 76 -22.59 -3.15 -6.09
CA GLY A 76 -22.91 -1.86 -5.46
C GLY A 76 -21.82 -0.80 -5.62
N THR A 77 -22.01 0.35 -4.95
CA THR A 77 -21.06 1.48 -4.97
C THR A 77 -20.19 1.57 -3.71
N GLU A 78 -20.33 0.60 -2.81
CA GLU A 78 -19.59 0.57 -1.56
C GLU A 78 -18.14 0.13 -1.77
N TRP A 79 -17.23 0.82 -1.10
CA TRP A 79 -15.84 0.37 -0.98
C TRP A 79 -15.73 -0.54 0.23
N LYS A 80 -15.16 -1.72 0.02
CA LYS A 80 -14.96 -2.71 1.08
C LYS A 80 -13.47 -2.96 1.29
N ARG A 81 -13.11 -3.28 2.52
CA ARG A 81 -11.73 -3.56 2.90
C ARG A 81 -11.26 -4.87 2.28
N SER A 82 -10.18 -4.81 1.51
CA SER A 82 -9.51 -6.00 0.98
C SER A 82 -8.69 -6.68 2.07
N ALA A 83 -8.56 -8.01 2.02
CA ALA A 83 -7.61 -8.73 2.86
C ALA A 83 -6.18 -8.41 2.38
N GLU A 84 -5.20 -8.32 3.29
CA GLU A 84 -3.84 -7.89 2.96
C GLU A 84 -2.81 -8.85 3.54
N ARG A 85 -1.71 -9.07 2.82
CA ARG A 85 -0.50 -9.71 3.34
C ARG A 85 0.74 -8.92 2.93
N LEU A 86 1.74 -8.95 3.80
CA LEU A 86 3.02 -8.26 3.62
C LEU A 86 4.09 -9.26 3.19
N LYS A 87 4.88 -8.89 2.18
CA LYS A 87 6.09 -9.61 1.78
C LYS A 87 7.29 -8.66 1.71
N TYR A 88 8.42 -9.14 2.20
CA TYR A 88 9.69 -8.42 2.17
C TYR A 88 10.67 -9.13 1.25
N PHE A 89 11.32 -8.38 0.38
CA PHE A 89 12.35 -8.85 -0.53
C PHE A 89 13.60 -8.00 -0.32
N ASN A 90 14.72 -8.62 0.03
CA ASN A 90 15.98 -7.92 0.26
C ASN A 90 16.86 -8.05 -0.97
N ASN A 91 17.03 -6.96 -1.70
CA ASN A 91 17.91 -6.88 -2.85
C ASN A 91 19.24 -6.21 -2.44
N PRO A 92 20.33 -6.39 -3.20
CA PRO A 92 21.54 -5.59 -2.99
C PRO A 92 21.24 -4.09 -3.16
N GLY A 93 21.33 -3.33 -2.06
CA GLY A 93 21.18 -1.87 -2.06
C GLY A 93 19.75 -1.34 -1.89
N GLU A 94 18.73 -2.20 -1.82
CA GLU A 94 17.34 -1.77 -1.55
C GLU A 94 16.51 -2.89 -0.91
N THR A 95 15.50 -2.51 -0.14
CA THR A 95 14.47 -3.44 0.35
C THR A 95 13.17 -3.15 -0.38
N VAL A 96 12.57 -4.18 -0.98
CA VAL A 96 11.24 -4.09 -1.59
C VAL A 96 10.22 -4.68 -0.62
N VAL A 97 9.21 -3.90 -0.27
CA VAL A 97 8.06 -4.35 0.53
C VAL A 97 6.84 -4.36 -0.37
N ARG A 98 6.11 -5.48 -0.42
CA ARG A 98 4.86 -5.60 -1.16
C ARG A 98 3.71 -5.83 -0.19
N ILE A 99 2.67 -5.02 -0.32
CA ILE A 99 1.34 -5.28 0.22
C ILE A 99 0.55 -5.93 -0.91
N GLU A 100 0.26 -7.21 -0.76
CA GLU A 100 -0.56 -8.00 -1.68
C GLU A 100 -1.96 -8.10 -1.10
N SER A 101 -3.00 -7.84 -1.88
CA SER A 101 -4.39 -7.87 -1.39
C SER A 101 -5.32 -8.68 -2.27
N ASP A 102 -6.25 -9.36 -1.60
CA ASP A 102 -7.38 -10.11 -2.17
C ASP A 102 -8.65 -9.29 -1.93
N ASP A 103 -9.41 -9.06 -2.99
CA ASP A 103 -10.57 -8.19 -3.01
C ASP A 103 -11.70 -8.75 -2.15
N ALA A 104 -12.50 -7.85 -1.58
CA ALA A 104 -13.53 -8.21 -0.61
C ALA A 104 -14.72 -8.99 -1.18
N TRP A 105 -14.75 -9.28 -2.49
CA TRP A 105 -15.91 -9.79 -3.20
C TRP A 105 -15.66 -11.13 -3.91
N GLY A 106 -14.44 -11.36 -4.40
CA GLY A 106 -14.01 -12.57 -5.10
C GLY A 106 -13.46 -13.64 -4.17
N GLY A 107 -12.59 -13.26 -3.23
CA GLY A 107 -12.10 -14.12 -2.15
C GLY A 107 -11.51 -15.45 -2.61
N ASP A 108 -10.85 -15.48 -3.78
CA ASP A 108 -10.24 -16.70 -4.32
C ASP A 108 -8.88 -17.02 -3.68
N GLY A 109 -8.36 -16.10 -2.86
CA GLY A 109 -7.20 -16.29 -2.00
C GLY A 109 -5.85 -16.13 -2.70
N ASP A 110 -5.79 -15.53 -3.89
CA ASP A 110 -4.53 -15.37 -4.63
C ASP A 110 -3.70 -14.13 -4.18
N PHE A 111 -4.39 -13.10 -3.66
CA PHE A 111 -3.86 -11.79 -3.22
C PHE A 111 -3.11 -11.01 -4.33
N ASN A 112 -3.52 -11.14 -5.59
CA ASN A 112 -2.94 -10.33 -6.68
C ASN A 112 -3.84 -9.17 -7.13
N ASP A 113 -5.08 -9.09 -6.62
CA ASP A 113 -6.08 -8.12 -7.08
C ASP A 113 -5.55 -6.68 -7.07
N LEU A 114 -4.85 -6.34 -5.99
CA LEU A 114 -4.05 -5.13 -5.88
C LEU A 114 -2.73 -5.46 -5.17
N VAL A 115 -1.64 -5.00 -5.78
CA VAL A 115 -0.30 -5.07 -5.21
C VAL A 115 0.26 -3.67 -5.08
N VAL A 116 0.50 -3.22 -3.86
CA VAL A 116 1.20 -1.96 -3.57
C VAL A 116 2.65 -2.27 -3.22
N GLN A 117 3.58 -1.69 -3.96
CA GLN A 117 5.02 -1.94 -3.81
C GLN A 117 5.73 -0.69 -3.28
N PHE A 118 6.56 -0.88 -2.27
CA PHE A 118 7.46 0.12 -1.71
C PHE A 118 8.89 -0.34 -1.99
N ILE A 119 9.71 0.52 -2.59
CA ILE A 119 11.15 0.33 -2.75
C ILE A 119 11.83 1.30 -1.80
N LEU A 120 12.56 0.75 -0.82
CA LEU A 120 13.23 1.47 0.25
C LEU A 120 14.71 1.61 -0.11
N LYS A 121 15.19 2.85 -0.27
CA LYS A 121 16.57 3.19 -0.65
C LYS A 121 17.24 4.05 0.41
#